data_AF-A0A3S4KTS9-F1
#
_entry.id   AF-A0A3S4KTS9-F1
#
_cell.length_a   1.000
_cell.length_b   1.000
_cell.length_c   1.000
_cell.angle_alpha   90.00
_cell.angle_beta   90.00
_cell.angle_gamma   90.00
#
_symmetry.space_group_name_H-M   'P 1'
#
loop_
_entity.id
_entity.type
_entity.pdbx_description
1 polymer ?
#
loop_
_entity_poly.entity_id
_entity_poly.type
_entity_poly.pdbx_seq_one_letter_code
_entity_poly.pdbx_strand_id
1 'polypeptide(L)' 'MTTEAPELKIRRYVVGYIREWKTHTKATFITLKGSWLDDAGFETGTPLKVGVMQGCQVLTAQEPPSSEP' A
#
# COMPACT_ATOMS: atom_id res chain seq x y z
N MET A 1 -28.23 12.41 -7.47
CA MET A 1 -27.18 11.59 -6.83
C MET A 1 -25.86 12.23 -7.23
N THR A 2 -25.37 13.21 -6.46
CA THR A 2 -24.08 13.85 -6.76
C THR A 2 -23.00 12.86 -6.36
N THR A 3 -22.36 12.23 -7.35
CA THR A 3 -21.11 11.48 -7.14
C THR A 3 -20.07 12.49 -6.68
N GLU A 4 -19.90 12.59 -5.37
CA GLU A 4 -18.79 13.31 -4.77
C GLU A 4 -17.51 12.57 -5.18
N ALA A 5 -16.69 13.21 -6.00
CA ALA A 5 -15.40 12.66 -6.36
C ALA A 5 -14.60 12.45 -5.07
N PRO A 6 -14.01 11.26 -4.83
CA PRO A 6 -13.32 11.00 -3.58
C PRO A 6 -12.20 12.02 -3.37
N GLU A 7 -12.27 12.75 -2.26
CA GLU A 7 -11.27 13.75 -1.89
C GLU A 7 -9.90 13.07 -1.68
N LEU A 8 -8.89 13.51 -2.44
CA LEU A 8 -7.54 12.98 -2.36
C LEU A 8 -6.87 13.41 -1.04
N LYS A 9 -6.75 12.48 -0.08
CA LYS A 9 -6.07 12.73 1.20
C LYS A 9 -4.57 12.37 1.11
N ILE A 10 -3.71 13.38 1.10
CA ILE A 10 -2.24 13.20 1.04
C ILE A 10 -1.67 12.96 2.45
N ARG A 11 -0.87 11.91 2.60
CA ARG A 11 -0.13 11.59 3.82
C ARG A 11 1.37 11.55 3.54
N ARG A 12 2.19 12.10 4.45
CA ARG A 12 3.65 12.17 4.30
C ARG A 12 4.33 11.13 5.17
N TYR A 13 5.23 10.35 4.57
CA TYR A 13 6.04 9.34 5.24
C TYR A 13 7.50 9.49 4.84
N VAL A 14 8.39 8.89 5.62
CA VAL A 14 9.83 8.88 5.34
C VAL A 14 10.26 7.45 5.06
N VAL A 15 11.18 7.30 4.11
CA VAL A 15 11.80 6.00 3.80
C VAL A 15 12.68 5.59 5.00
N GLY A 16 12.37 4.43 5.55
CA GLY A 16 13.12 3.80 6.63
C GLY A 16 14.18 2.83 6.11
N TYR A 17 14.92 2.27 7.07
CA TYR A 17 16.00 1.34 6.80
C TYR A 17 15.95 0.12 7.74
N ILE A 18 15.97 -1.11 7.19
CA ILE A 18 16.02 -2.36 7.95
C ILE A 18 17.29 -3.15 7.63
N ARG A 19 17.96 -3.64 8.68
CA ARG A 19 19.07 -4.60 8.55
C ARG A 19 18.50 -5.98 8.32
N GLU A 20 18.79 -6.56 7.16
CA GLU A 20 18.54 -7.96 6.95
C GLU A 20 19.53 -8.79 7.78
N TRP A 21 19.03 -9.59 8.71
CA TRP A 21 19.89 -10.26 9.70
C TRP A 21 20.83 -11.31 9.09
N LYS A 22 20.43 -11.93 7.97
CA LYS A 22 21.23 -12.96 7.30
C LYS A 22 22.40 -12.39 6.50
N THR A 23 22.15 -11.30 5.80
CA THR A 23 23.10 -10.72 4.84
C THR A 23 23.81 -9.49 5.42
N HIS A 24 23.36 -8.99 6.57
CA HIS A 24 23.73 -7.70 7.17
C HIS A 24 23.57 -6.51 6.21
N THR A 25 22.83 -6.70 5.11
CA THR A 25 22.69 -5.72 4.04
C THR A 25 21.68 -4.65 4.42
N LYS A 26 21.86 -3.48 3.79
CA LYS A 26 20.90 -2.40 3.93
C LYS A 26 19.72 -2.53 2.97
N ALA A 27 18.54 -2.95 3.44
CA ALA A 27 17.28 -2.82 2.72
C ALA A 27 16.48 -1.57 3.15
N THR A 28 16.00 -0.79 2.17
CA THR A 28 15.06 0.31 2.40
C THR A 28 13.65 -0.21 2.59
N PHE A 29 12.85 0.43 3.43
CA PHE A 29 11.44 0.09 3.61
C PHE A 29 10.57 1.33 3.76
N ILE A 30 9.28 1.20 3.48
CA ILE A 30 8.25 2.21 3.76
C ILE A 30 7.23 1.57 4.69
N THR A 31 6.87 2.28 5.76
CA THR A 31 5.82 1.83 6.68
C THR A 31 4.61 2.74 6.54
N LEU A 32 3.52 2.17 6.03
CA LEU A 32 2.20 2.80 6.02
C LEU A 32 1.40 2.22 7.20
N LYS A 33 0.90 3.07 8.09
CA LYS A 33 0.12 2.67 9.27
C LYS A 33 -1.03 3.64 9.51
N GLY A 34 -2.12 3.10 10.09
CA GLY A 34 -3.28 3.85 10.57
C GLY A 34 -4.60 3.29 10.03
N SER A 35 -5.69 3.56 10.74
CA SER A 35 -7.05 3.12 10.39
C SER A 35 -7.51 3.56 9.00
N TRP A 36 -6.91 4.62 8.46
CA TRP A 36 -7.19 5.11 7.11
C TRP A 36 -6.88 4.10 6.00
N LEU A 37 -6.06 3.09 6.27
CA LEU A 37 -5.80 2.01 5.32
C LEU A 37 -7.06 1.17 5.10
N ASP A 38 -7.80 0.87 6.16
CA ASP A 38 -9.08 0.14 6.08
C ASP A 38 -10.10 0.98 5.29
N ASP A 39 -10.22 2.28 5.61
CA ASP A 39 -11.08 3.22 4.86
C ASP A 39 -10.69 3.34 3.37
N ALA A 40 -9.45 3.03 3.03
CA ALA A 40 -8.92 3.05 1.66
C ALA A 40 -8.97 1.67 0.97
N GLY A 41 -9.58 0.65 1.61
CA GLY A 41 -9.73 -0.70 1.07
C GLY A 41 -8.52 -1.61 1.24
N PHE A 42 -7.53 -1.23 2.05
CA PHE A 42 -6.34 -2.02 2.39
C PHE A 42 -6.55 -2.85 3.67
N GLU A 43 -7.70 -3.53 3.75
CA GLU A 43 -8.04 -4.37 4.89
C GLU A 43 -7.08 -5.56 5.05
N THR A 44 -7.07 -6.16 6.25
CA THR A 44 -6.22 -7.32 6.54
C THR A 44 -6.64 -8.52 5.69
N GLY A 45 -5.67 -9.07 4.94
CA GLY A 45 -5.89 -10.21 4.06
C GLY A 45 -6.20 -9.83 2.61
N THR A 46 -6.44 -8.55 2.31
CA THR A 46 -6.64 -8.06 0.95
C THR A 46 -5.36 -8.22 0.12
N PRO A 47 -5.39 -8.91 -1.02
CA PRO A 47 -4.22 -9.03 -1.89
C PRO A 47 -3.81 -7.67 -2.45
N LEU A 48 -2.51 -7.43 -2.54
CA LEU A 48 -1.97 -6.14 -2.99
C LEU A 48 -1.17 -6.29 -4.28
N LYS A 49 -1.42 -5.37 -5.22
CA LYS A 49 -0.57 -5.16 -6.40
C LYS A 49 0.32 -3.95 -6.15
N VAL A 50 1.61 -4.09 -6.45
CA VAL A 50 2.58 -3.00 -6.33
C VAL A 50 3.20 -2.73 -7.70
N GLY A 51 2.88 -1.58 -8.29
CA GLY A 51 3.56 -1.07 -9.48
C GLY A 51 4.72 -0.17 -9.07
N VAL A 52 5.89 -0.34 -9.69
CA VAL A 52 7.10 0.43 -9.37
C VAL A 52 7.59 1.17 -10.60
N MET A 53 7.80 2.47 -10.45
CA MET A 53 8.39 3.37 -11.43
C MET A 53 9.48 4.21 -10.75
N GLN A 54 10.34 4.87 -11.52
CA GLN A 54 11.36 5.74 -10.95
C GLN A 54 10.71 6.85 -10.10
N GLY A 55 10.97 6.85 -8.79
CA GLY A 55 10.44 7.83 -7.84
C GLY A 55 8.94 7.70 -7.51
N CYS A 56 8.24 6.69 -8.03
CA CYS A 56 6.81 6.50 -7.80
C CYS A 56 6.48 5.03 -7.57
N GLN A 57 5.66 4.74 -6.56
CA GLN A 57 5.10 3.43 -6.33
C GLN A 57 3.58 3.56 -6.23
N VAL A 58 2.88 2.70 -6.95
CA VAL A 58 1.42 2.63 -6.94
C VAL A 58 1.03 1.34 -6.23
N LEU A 59 0.32 1.47 -5.12
CA LEU A 59 -0.26 0.35 -4.39
C LEU A 59 -1.74 0.28 -4.72
N THR A 60 -2.22 -0.91 -5.07
CA THR A 60 -3.62 -1.13 -5.40
C THR A 60 -4.12 -2.38 -4.69
N ALA A 61 -5.20 -2.24 -3.92
CA ALA A 61 -5.96 -3.35 -3.38
C ALA A 61 -6.59 -4.14 -4.53
N GLN A 62 -6.41 -5.45 -4.52
CA GLN A 62 -7.05 -6.34 -5.49
C GLN A 62 -8.29 -6.93 -4.85
N GLU A 63 -9.37 -6.97 -5.62
CA GLU A 63 -10.52 -7.77 -5.26
C GLU A 63 -10.10 -9.24 -5.26
N PRO A 64 -10.49 -10.06 -4.27
CA PRO A 64 -10.24 -11.48 -4.32
C PRO A 64 -10.81 -12.04 -5.63
N PRO A 65 -10.12 -12.99 -6.29
CA PRO A 65 -10.63 -13.58 -7.52
C PRO A 65 -12.02 -14.14 -7.23
N SER A 66 -13.03 -13.58 -7.87
CA SER A 66 -14.40 -14.08 -7.81
C SER A 66 -14.36 -15.54 -8.26
N SER A 67 -14.53 -16.46 -7.32
CA SER A 67 -14.69 -17.87 -7.61
C SER A 67 -16.06 -18.04 -8.24
N GLU A 68 -16.15 -17.84 -9.56
CA GLU A 68 -17.32 -18.28 -10.33
C GLU A 68 -17.36 -19.82 -10.33
N PRO A 69 -18.52 -20.43 -10.04
CA PRO A 69 -18.71 -21.88 -10.01
C PRO A 69 -18.70 -22.54 -11.40
#